data_AF-A0A6N7XSI8-F1
#
_entry.id   AF-A0A6N7XSI8-F1
#
_cell.length_a   1.000
_cell.length_b   1.000
_cell.length_c   1.000
_cell.angle_alpha   90.00
_cell.angle_beta   90.00
_cell.angle_gamma   90.00
#
_symmetry.space_group_name_H-M   'P 1'
#
loop_
_entity.id
_entity.type
_entity.pdbx_description
1 polymer ?
#
loop_
_entity_poly.entity_id
_entity_poly.type
_entity_poly.pdbx_seq_one_letter_code
_entity_poly.pdbx_strand_id
1 'polypeptide(L)'
;MNDYKNSKWASDIIDLQKDDGSWGYFHTLSEPSKQNPITTEQAIRRLEILGYTINDSPIIKAVSYMQDCLAGKKEIPDRKEKLHNWNIFTTLMLSTWIRRFTKDDNNANNVARKWIDIISHAFEKGVYDNNIYIETYQKKYKLPPRGGRLLDLSTFYQISLIANSLEDEVAVALFDYVLQHQSGIYYIYDKKISVLPELFKSKQASRYIGAIELLSKYKNPGCKNKLEFVVEWLNNNKEPEGFWDMGTTVKDGVRFPLSDSWRSKDLRIKDCTYRISNVINKIKD
;
A
#
# COMPACT_ATOMS: atom_id res chain seq x y z
N MET A 1 3.10 21.94 -7.52
CA MET A 1 3.39 20.56 -7.08
C MET A 1 4.67 20.65 -6.27
N ASN A 2 4.66 20.35 -4.97
CA ASN A 2 5.91 20.30 -4.21
C ASN A 2 6.66 19.04 -4.66
N ASP A 3 7.83 19.22 -5.24
CA ASP A 3 8.70 18.11 -5.63
C ASP A 3 9.57 17.72 -4.43
N TYR A 4 9.24 16.60 -3.78
CA TYR A 4 9.98 16.07 -2.63
C TYR A 4 11.10 15.11 -3.04
N LYS A 5 11.32 14.91 -4.36
CA LYS A 5 12.36 14.03 -4.88
C LYS A 5 13.77 14.51 -4.54
N ASN A 6 13.96 15.82 -4.44
CA ASN A 6 15.27 16.40 -4.09
C ASN A 6 15.48 16.55 -2.57
N SER A 7 14.63 15.93 -1.75
CA SER A 7 14.80 15.95 -0.30
C SER A 7 15.99 15.08 0.13
N LYS A 8 16.60 15.42 1.26
CA LYS A 8 17.64 14.57 1.87
C LYS A 8 17.14 13.16 2.14
N TRP A 9 15.84 13.01 2.44
CA TRP A 9 15.22 11.70 2.70
C TRP A 9 15.23 10.81 1.46
N ALA A 10 15.11 11.39 0.26
CA ALA A 10 15.23 10.65 -0.98
C ALA A 10 16.69 10.29 -1.25
N SER A 11 17.61 11.26 -1.09
CA SER A 11 19.05 11.02 -1.26
C SER A 11 19.56 9.89 -0.37
N ASP A 12 19.27 9.95 0.94
CA ASP A 12 19.69 8.95 1.93
C ASP A 12 19.24 7.54 1.55
N ILE A 13 18.07 7.39 0.92
CA ILE A 13 17.56 6.10 0.46
C ILE A 13 18.27 5.68 -0.83
N ILE A 14 18.39 6.58 -1.80
CA ILE A 14 18.98 6.27 -3.11
C ILE A 14 20.45 5.86 -2.96
N ASP A 15 21.19 6.50 -2.06
CA ASP A 15 22.61 6.19 -1.80
C ASP A 15 22.82 4.77 -1.25
N LEU A 16 21.76 4.13 -0.74
CA LEU A 16 21.78 2.75 -0.25
C LEU A 16 21.38 1.72 -1.32
N GLN A 17 20.98 2.15 -2.53
CA GLN A 17 20.54 1.24 -3.58
C GLN A 17 21.74 0.45 -4.12
N LYS A 18 21.58 -0.87 -4.21
CA LYS A 18 22.61 -1.78 -4.74
C LYS A 18 22.58 -1.79 -6.27
N ASP A 19 23.67 -2.26 -6.88
CA ASP A 19 23.81 -2.38 -8.34
C ASP A 19 22.72 -3.26 -8.97
N ASP A 20 22.21 -4.25 -8.22
CA ASP A 20 21.13 -5.13 -8.67
C ASP A 20 19.75 -4.46 -8.69
N GLY A 21 19.63 -3.22 -8.17
CA GLY A 21 18.41 -2.42 -8.08
C GLY A 21 17.67 -2.53 -6.75
N SER A 22 18.10 -3.40 -5.83
CA SER A 22 17.46 -3.63 -4.53
C SER A 22 18.07 -2.79 -3.41
N TRP A 23 17.48 -2.89 -2.21
CA TRP A 23 18.07 -2.42 -0.94
C TRP A 23 18.41 -3.58 0.01
N GLY A 24 18.59 -4.80 -0.51
CA GLY A 24 18.79 -6.02 0.28
C GLY A 24 17.49 -6.79 0.51
N TYR A 25 17.19 -7.17 1.76
CA TYR A 25 15.93 -7.86 2.08
C TYR A 25 14.74 -7.14 1.48
N PHE A 26 13.80 -7.89 0.96
CA PHE A 26 12.67 -7.32 0.25
C PHE A 26 11.58 -6.89 1.22
N HIS A 27 11.08 -7.82 2.04
CA HIS A 27 9.81 -7.66 2.73
C HIS A 27 9.90 -6.76 3.97
N THR A 28 8.87 -5.96 4.23
CA THR A 28 8.80 -5.04 5.40
C THR A 28 8.84 -5.73 6.76
N LEU A 29 8.53 -7.03 6.86
CA LEU A 29 8.72 -7.77 8.11
C LEU A 29 10.18 -8.21 8.34
N SER A 30 11.05 -8.10 7.34
CA SER A 30 12.48 -8.35 7.54
C SER A 30 13.04 -7.19 8.37
N GLU A 31 13.53 -7.49 9.57
CA GLU A 31 14.06 -6.48 10.49
C GLU A 31 15.31 -5.82 9.88
N PRO A 32 15.31 -4.49 9.69
CA PRO A 32 16.49 -3.79 9.22
C PRO A 32 17.69 -4.04 10.14
N SER A 33 18.85 -4.30 9.55
CA SER A 33 20.11 -4.49 10.28
C SER A 33 21.06 -3.33 10.00
N LYS A 34 22.19 -3.25 10.73
CA LYS A 34 23.23 -2.28 10.41
C LYS A 34 23.74 -2.40 8.96
N GLN A 35 23.72 -3.62 8.41
CA GLN A 35 24.16 -3.91 7.04
C GLN A 35 23.07 -3.67 5.98
N ASN A 36 21.79 -3.80 6.35
CA ASN A 36 20.65 -3.46 5.49
C ASN A 36 19.69 -2.57 6.29
N PRO A 37 19.96 -1.25 6.36
CA PRO A 37 19.23 -0.32 7.22
C PRO A 37 17.80 -0.05 6.74
N ILE A 38 17.45 -0.49 5.53
CA ILE A 38 16.12 -0.40 4.94
C ILE A 38 15.89 -1.61 4.04
N THR A 39 14.66 -2.09 3.96
CA THR A 39 14.28 -3.15 3.00
C THR A 39 13.90 -2.55 1.65
N THR A 40 13.95 -3.36 0.58
CA THR A 40 13.54 -2.93 -0.76
C THR A 40 12.10 -2.42 -0.75
N GLU A 41 11.17 -3.10 -0.07
CA GLU A 41 9.79 -2.65 0.07
C GLU A 41 9.66 -1.31 0.82
N GLN A 42 10.42 -1.11 1.89
CA GLN A 42 10.41 0.15 2.64
C GLN A 42 10.94 1.30 1.77
N ALA A 43 12.03 1.06 1.04
CA ALA A 43 12.65 2.05 0.16
C ALA A 43 11.70 2.48 -0.96
N ILE A 44 11.14 1.54 -1.73
CA ILE A 44 10.24 1.88 -2.84
C ILE A 44 8.92 2.50 -2.35
N ARG A 45 8.39 2.07 -1.20
CA ARG A 45 7.22 2.69 -0.57
C ARG A 45 7.50 4.15 -0.24
N ARG A 46 8.67 4.41 0.33
CA ARG A 46 9.07 5.75 0.76
C ARG A 46 9.35 6.66 -0.44
N LEU A 47 10.02 6.15 -1.48
CA LEU A 47 10.23 6.87 -2.72
C LEU A 47 8.91 7.19 -3.43
N GLU A 48 7.94 6.26 -3.49
CA GLU A 48 6.60 6.53 -4.04
C GLU A 48 5.91 7.69 -3.30
N ILE A 49 6.01 7.72 -1.96
CA ILE A 49 5.45 8.81 -1.13
C ILE A 49 6.13 10.16 -1.41
N LEU A 50 7.43 10.14 -1.66
CA LEU A 50 8.22 11.34 -2.02
C LEU A 50 8.01 11.77 -3.49
N GLY A 51 7.19 11.04 -4.25
CA GLY A 51 6.77 11.40 -5.61
C GLY A 51 7.54 10.69 -6.72
N TYR A 52 8.39 9.71 -6.41
CA TYR A 52 9.05 8.89 -7.42
C TYR A 52 8.07 8.01 -8.19
N THR A 53 8.35 7.83 -9.47
CA THR A 53 7.54 7.16 -10.47
C THR A 53 8.39 6.20 -11.30
N ILE A 54 7.77 5.44 -12.20
CA ILE A 54 8.50 4.56 -13.14
C ILE A 54 9.48 5.32 -14.05
N ASN A 55 9.38 6.63 -14.17
CA ASN A 55 10.31 7.43 -14.99
C ASN A 55 11.61 7.77 -14.26
N ASP A 56 11.71 7.47 -12.96
CA ASP A 56 12.86 7.81 -12.14
C ASP A 56 13.82 6.63 -12.02
N SER A 57 15.12 6.88 -12.27
CA SER A 57 16.17 5.84 -12.33
C SER A 57 16.16 4.84 -11.15
N PRO A 58 16.03 5.27 -9.87
CA PRO A 58 15.98 4.32 -8.76
C PRO A 58 14.80 3.35 -8.84
N ILE A 59 13.64 3.82 -9.32
CA ILE A 59 12.44 2.99 -9.48
C ILE A 59 12.57 2.07 -10.68
N ILE A 60 13.13 2.53 -11.80
CA ILE A 60 13.40 1.69 -12.98
C ILE A 60 14.23 0.47 -12.58
N LYS A 61 15.33 0.69 -11.85
CA LYS A 61 16.20 -0.39 -11.36
C LYS A 61 15.46 -1.34 -10.42
N ALA A 62 14.70 -0.81 -9.47
CA ALA A 62 13.95 -1.62 -8.51
C ALA A 62 12.85 -2.46 -9.18
N VAL A 63 12.14 -1.90 -10.16
CA VAL A 63 11.14 -2.61 -10.94
C VAL A 63 11.80 -3.70 -11.78
N SER A 64 12.91 -3.41 -12.44
CA SER A 64 13.69 -4.42 -13.19
C SER A 64 14.15 -5.57 -12.28
N TYR A 65 14.64 -5.27 -11.08
CA TYR A 65 14.97 -6.28 -10.07
C TYR A 65 13.76 -7.17 -9.73
N MET A 66 12.61 -6.57 -9.43
CA MET A 66 11.38 -7.31 -9.10
C MET A 66 10.88 -8.16 -10.27
N GLN A 67 11.03 -7.67 -11.51
CA GLN A 67 10.69 -8.41 -12.73
C GLN A 67 11.57 -9.65 -12.90
N ASP A 68 12.88 -9.52 -12.69
CA ASP A 68 13.81 -10.65 -12.70
C ASP A 68 13.45 -11.68 -11.61
N CYS A 69 13.11 -11.22 -10.40
CA CYS A 69 12.65 -12.11 -9.33
C CYS A 69 11.34 -12.82 -9.68
N LEU A 70 10.36 -12.08 -10.24
CA LEU A 70 9.07 -12.63 -10.62
C LEU A 70 9.18 -13.65 -11.77
N ALA A 71 10.16 -13.46 -12.67
CA ALA A 71 10.49 -14.39 -13.75
C ALA A 71 11.36 -15.57 -13.31
N GLY A 72 11.80 -15.62 -12.03
CA GLY A 72 12.66 -16.67 -11.50
C GLY A 72 14.13 -16.58 -11.93
N LYS A 73 14.55 -15.44 -12.49
CA LYS A 73 15.96 -15.19 -12.85
C LYS A 73 16.83 -14.81 -11.64
N LYS A 74 16.19 -14.25 -10.61
CA LYS A 74 16.80 -13.89 -9.31
C LYS A 74 15.91 -14.41 -8.19
N GLU A 75 16.48 -14.57 -6.99
CA GLU A 75 15.71 -14.81 -5.76
C GLU A 75 15.84 -13.59 -4.83
N ILE A 76 14.76 -13.28 -4.11
CA ILE A 76 14.85 -12.33 -2.99
C ILE A 76 15.66 -12.98 -1.85
N PRO A 77 16.47 -12.21 -1.11
CA PRO A 77 17.33 -12.79 -0.07
C PRO A 77 16.55 -13.15 1.21
N ASP A 78 15.25 -12.84 1.27
CA ASP A 78 14.37 -13.13 2.41
C ASP A 78 14.28 -14.64 2.72
N ARG A 79 14.22 -14.95 4.02
CA ARG A 79 14.08 -16.32 4.48
C ARG A 79 12.72 -16.90 4.05
N LYS A 80 12.76 -18.04 3.36
CA LYS A 80 11.55 -18.78 2.96
C LYS A 80 10.76 -19.22 4.20
N GLU A 81 9.60 -18.63 4.43
CA GLU A 81 8.69 -19.03 5.51
C GLU A 81 8.05 -20.40 5.22
N LYS A 82 8.07 -21.30 6.21
CA LYS A 82 7.56 -22.68 6.06
C LYS A 82 6.03 -22.78 6.11
N LEU A 83 5.37 -21.83 6.78
CA LEU A 83 3.92 -21.88 7.05
C LEU A 83 3.06 -21.32 5.92
N HIS A 84 3.57 -20.37 5.15
CA HIS A 84 2.87 -19.81 4.00
C HIS A 84 3.30 -20.52 2.72
N ASN A 85 2.46 -20.49 1.69
CA ASN A 85 2.95 -20.79 0.35
C ASN A 85 3.86 -19.63 -0.12
N TRP A 86 5.14 -19.74 0.24
CA TRP A 86 6.15 -18.72 0.01
C TRP A 86 6.19 -18.21 -1.42
N ASN A 87 6.01 -19.11 -2.40
CA ASN A 87 6.03 -18.74 -3.82
C ASN A 87 4.79 -17.91 -4.19
N ILE A 88 3.60 -18.28 -3.72
CA ILE A 88 2.38 -17.50 -3.97
C ILE A 88 2.48 -16.14 -3.29
N PHE A 89 2.97 -16.09 -2.05
CA PHE A 89 3.12 -14.84 -1.32
C PHE A 89 4.15 -13.91 -1.98
N THR A 90 5.32 -14.44 -2.35
CA THR A 90 6.38 -13.68 -3.02
C THR A 90 5.89 -13.12 -4.36
N THR A 91 5.22 -13.95 -5.17
CA THR A 91 4.69 -13.50 -6.47
C THR A 91 3.60 -12.43 -6.31
N LEU A 92 2.70 -12.55 -5.31
CA LEU A 92 1.72 -11.52 -4.95
C LEU A 92 2.41 -10.20 -4.58
N MET A 93 3.39 -10.25 -3.68
CA MET A 93 4.11 -9.08 -3.18
C MET A 93 4.86 -8.35 -4.30
N LEU A 94 5.67 -9.07 -5.09
CA LEU A 94 6.42 -8.51 -6.22
C LEU A 94 5.47 -7.91 -7.27
N SER A 95 4.41 -8.64 -7.64
CA SER A 95 3.44 -8.16 -8.63
C SER A 95 2.69 -6.93 -8.15
N THR A 96 2.42 -6.82 -6.85
CA THR A 96 1.79 -5.64 -6.26
C THR A 96 2.67 -4.43 -6.47
N TRP A 97 3.95 -4.50 -6.11
CA TRP A 97 4.87 -3.37 -6.22
C TRP A 97 5.19 -2.99 -7.65
N ILE A 98 5.39 -3.95 -8.56
CA ILE A 98 5.50 -3.68 -10.00
C ILE A 98 4.27 -2.90 -10.48
N ARG A 99 3.06 -3.39 -10.16
CA ARG A 99 1.78 -2.78 -10.61
C ARG A 99 1.44 -1.44 -9.98
N ARG A 100 2.17 -1.02 -8.95
CA ARG A 100 2.07 0.34 -8.38
C ARG A 100 2.85 1.36 -9.21
N PHE A 101 3.91 0.94 -9.90
CA PHE A 101 4.73 1.83 -10.73
C PHE A 101 4.40 1.73 -12.22
N THR A 102 4.05 0.55 -12.73
CA THR A 102 3.69 0.36 -14.14
C THR A 102 2.55 -0.64 -14.32
N LYS A 103 1.68 -0.42 -15.31
CA LYS A 103 0.69 -1.43 -15.74
C LYS A 103 1.17 -2.29 -16.90
N ASP A 104 2.32 -1.94 -17.48
CA ASP A 104 2.93 -2.64 -18.60
C ASP A 104 3.87 -3.75 -18.09
N ASP A 105 3.29 -4.77 -17.47
CA ASP A 105 4.02 -5.96 -17.05
C ASP A 105 3.15 -7.22 -17.14
N ASN A 106 3.47 -8.10 -18.09
CA ASN A 106 2.69 -9.30 -18.35
C ASN A 106 2.68 -10.28 -17.16
N ASN A 107 3.82 -10.47 -16.48
CA ASN A 107 3.91 -11.45 -15.39
C ASN A 107 3.12 -10.98 -14.17
N ALA A 108 3.25 -9.71 -13.79
CA ALA A 108 2.52 -9.12 -12.70
C ALA A 108 1.02 -9.04 -13.00
N ASN A 109 0.66 -8.77 -14.26
CA ASN A 109 -0.74 -8.80 -14.70
C ASN A 109 -1.33 -10.22 -14.69
N ASN A 110 -0.53 -11.26 -14.96
CA ASN A 110 -0.98 -12.65 -14.81
C ASN A 110 -1.32 -12.99 -13.36
N VAL A 111 -0.50 -12.54 -12.41
CA VAL A 111 -0.78 -12.69 -10.97
C VAL A 111 -2.04 -11.91 -10.59
N ALA A 112 -2.18 -10.67 -11.07
CA ALA A 112 -3.37 -9.86 -10.87
C ALA A 112 -4.65 -10.54 -11.32
N ARG A 113 -4.67 -11.10 -12.54
CA ARG A 113 -5.85 -11.78 -13.09
C ARG A 113 -6.30 -12.97 -12.24
N LYS A 114 -5.35 -13.71 -11.65
CA LYS A 114 -5.68 -14.79 -10.71
C LYS A 114 -6.38 -14.26 -9.46
N TRP A 115 -5.85 -13.19 -8.86
CA TRP A 115 -6.43 -12.58 -7.67
C TRP A 115 -7.76 -11.87 -7.92
N ILE A 116 -7.91 -11.20 -9.07
CA ILE A 116 -9.18 -10.63 -9.52
C ILE A 116 -10.24 -11.73 -9.57
N ASP A 117 -9.95 -12.85 -10.23
CA ASP A 117 -10.89 -13.96 -10.34
C ASP A 117 -11.25 -14.57 -8.97
N ILE A 118 -10.26 -14.81 -8.10
CA ILE A 118 -10.48 -15.32 -6.74
C ILE A 118 -11.41 -14.40 -5.95
N ILE A 119 -11.18 -13.09 -6.05
CA ILE A 119 -11.95 -12.09 -5.30
C ILE A 119 -13.33 -11.91 -5.91
N SER A 120 -13.47 -11.86 -7.24
CA SER A 120 -14.77 -11.77 -7.90
C SER A 120 -15.69 -12.93 -7.50
N HIS A 121 -15.20 -14.17 -7.49
CA HIS A 121 -16.01 -15.31 -7.03
C HIS A 121 -16.36 -15.19 -5.54
N ALA A 122 -15.42 -14.76 -4.69
CA ALA A 122 -15.69 -14.56 -3.27
C ALA A 122 -16.79 -13.52 -2.97
N PHE A 123 -17.16 -12.68 -3.94
CA PHE A 123 -18.23 -11.68 -3.85
C PHE A 123 -19.36 -11.93 -4.86
N GLU A 124 -19.46 -13.10 -5.47
CA GLU A 124 -20.49 -13.39 -6.49
C GLU A 124 -21.93 -13.23 -5.97
N LYS A 125 -22.11 -13.35 -4.64
CA LYS A 125 -23.39 -13.16 -3.94
C LYS A 125 -23.62 -11.71 -3.46
N GLY A 126 -22.76 -10.77 -3.87
CA GLY A 126 -22.76 -9.37 -3.41
C GLY A 126 -22.17 -9.16 -2.01
N VAL A 127 -21.79 -10.22 -1.30
CA VAL A 127 -21.14 -10.18 0.02
C VAL A 127 -19.99 -11.17 0.06
N TYR A 128 -18.99 -10.93 0.92
CA TYR A 128 -17.85 -11.81 1.06
C TYR A 128 -18.25 -13.20 1.57
N ASP A 129 -17.87 -14.24 0.82
CA ASP A 129 -18.03 -15.64 1.19
C ASP A 129 -16.65 -16.30 1.30
N ASN A 130 -16.24 -16.59 2.54
CA ASN A 130 -14.93 -17.19 2.83
C ASN A 130 -14.80 -18.62 2.24
N ASN A 131 -15.89 -19.38 2.14
CA ASN A 131 -15.82 -20.73 1.58
C ASN A 131 -15.53 -20.67 0.09
N ILE A 132 -16.24 -19.78 -0.63
CA ILE A 132 -15.99 -19.58 -2.07
C ILE A 132 -14.59 -19.01 -2.31
N TYR A 133 -14.12 -18.10 -1.45
CA TYR A 133 -12.75 -17.59 -1.50
C TYR A 133 -11.72 -18.73 -1.41
N ILE A 134 -11.86 -19.62 -0.41
CA ILE A 134 -10.97 -20.76 -0.21
C ILE A 134 -11.03 -21.72 -1.39
N GLU A 135 -12.22 -22.13 -1.82
CA GLU A 135 -12.42 -23.07 -2.93
C GLU A 135 -11.83 -22.54 -4.24
N THR A 136 -12.08 -21.26 -4.54
CA THR A 136 -11.57 -20.63 -5.76
C THR A 136 -10.05 -20.48 -5.71
N TYR A 137 -9.50 -20.07 -4.56
CA TYR A 137 -8.05 -20.03 -4.33
C TYR A 137 -7.40 -21.40 -4.59
N GLN A 138 -7.97 -22.46 -4.00
CA GLN A 138 -7.48 -23.83 -4.17
C GLN A 138 -7.48 -24.27 -5.62
N LYS A 139 -8.59 -24.01 -6.33
CA LYS A 139 -8.76 -24.34 -7.74
C LYS A 139 -7.75 -23.60 -8.62
N LYS A 140 -7.53 -22.30 -8.40
CA LYS A 140 -6.61 -21.48 -9.22
C LYS A 140 -5.15 -21.83 -9.01
N TYR A 141 -4.76 -22.12 -7.77
CA TYR A 141 -3.38 -22.48 -7.45
C TYR A 141 -3.11 -23.98 -7.48
N LYS A 142 -4.14 -24.81 -7.68
CA LYS A 142 -4.07 -26.29 -7.65
C LYS A 142 -3.41 -26.82 -6.38
N LEU A 143 -3.60 -26.11 -5.27
CA LEU A 143 -2.96 -26.39 -3.99
C LEU A 143 -3.95 -26.07 -2.86
N PRO A 144 -4.06 -26.93 -1.83
CA PRO A 144 -4.73 -26.52 -0.61
C PRO A 144 -3.97 -25.35 0.00
N PRO A 145 -4.66 -24.38 0.63
CA PRO A 145 -3.98 -23.42 1.48
C PRO A 145 -3.25 -24.21 2.58
N ARG A 146 -1.95 -23.97 2.71
CA ARG A 146 -1.13 -24.53 3.79
C ARG A 146 -0.87 -23.45 4.82
N GLY A 147 -0.99 -23.81 6.09
CA GLY A 147 -0.85 -22.91 7.25
C GLY A 147 -2.15 -22.20 7.63
N GLY A 148 -2.28 -21.86 8.91
CA GLY A 148 -3.47 -21.17 9.47
C GLY A 148 -3.62 -19.70 9.04
N ARG A 149 -2.71 -19.18 8.21
CA ARG A 149 -2.76 -17.85 7.59
C ARG A 149 -2.99 -18.01 6.09
N LEU A 150 -4.17 -18.53 5.73
CA LEU A 150 -4.74 -18.10 4.45
C LEU A 150 -4.70 -16.57 4.46
N LEU A 151 -4.07 -15.95 3.46
CA LEU A 151 -3.92 -14.50 3.45
C LEU A 151 -5.32 -13.90 3.55
N ASP A 152 -5.61 -13.28 4.69
CA ASP A 152 -6.78 -12.44 4.87
C ASP A 152 -6.92 -11.56 3.62
N LEU A 153 -8.13 -11.43 3.11
CA LEU A 153 -8.37 -10.61 1.93
C LEU A 153 -7.97 -9.15 2.18
N SER A 154 -8.16 -8.67 3.42
CA SER A 154 -7.89 -7.28 3.80
C SER A 154 -6.41 -7.05 4.13
N THR A 155 -5.51 -7.28 3.16
CA THR A 155 -4.11 -6.83 3.25
C THR A 155 -3.77 -5.80 2.19
N PHE A 156 -2.72 -5.03 2.45
CA PHE A 156 -2.12 -4.10 1.49
C PHE A 156 -1.92 -4.73 0.10
N TYR A 157 -1.47 -5.99 0.02
CA TYR A 157 -1.08 -6.58 -1.25
C TYR A 157 -2.28 -6.84 -2.17
N GLN A 158 -3.30 -7.56 -1.70
CA GLN A 158 -4.48 -7.85 -2.52
C GLN A 158 -5.23 -6.58 -2.90
N ILE A 159 -5.48 -5.69 -1.93
CA ILE A 159 -6.20 -4.43 -2.16
C ILE A 159 -5.43 -3.51 -3.12
N SER A 160 -4.10 -3.42 -2.99
CA SER A 160 -3.29 -2.63 -3.92
C SER A 160 -3.17 -3.27 -5.30
N LEU A 161 -3.11 -4.60 -5.37
CA LEU A 161 -2.98 -5.30 -6.64
C LEU A 161 -4.23 -5.06 -7.48
N ILE A 162 -5.42 -5.35 -6.97
CA ILE A 162 -6.64 -5.38 -7.80
C ILE A 162 -7.28 -4.01 -8.05
N ALA A 163 -6.71 -2.92 -7.52
CA ALA A 163 -7.24 -1.57 -7.68
C ALA A 163 -7.51 -1.25 -9.17
N ASN A 164 -8.76 -0.86 -9.47
CA ASN A 164 -9.27 -0.56 -10.81
C ASN A 164 -9.23 -1.75 -11.79
N SER A 165 -9.31 -2.99 -11.30
CA SER A 165 -9.34 -4.18 -12.15
C SER A 165 -10.51 -5.12 -11.83
N LEU A 166 -11.34 -4.76 -10.87
CA LEU A 166 -12.59 -5.45 -10.54
C LEU A 166 -13.76 -4.81 -11.31
N GLU A 167 -14.82 -5.59 -11.52
CA GLU A 167 -16.12 -5.06 -11.89
C GLU A 167 -16.66 -4.13 -10.80
N ASP A 168 -17.48 -3.17 -11.20
CA ASP A 168 -17.91 -2.08 -10.34
C ASP A 168 -18.67 -2.57 -9.09
N GLU A 169 -19.60 -3.52 -9.25
CA GLU A 169 -20.37 -4.10 -8.16
C GLU A 169 -19.49 -4.86 -7.17
N VAL A 170 -18.52 -5.64 -7.68
CA VAL A 170 -17.54 -6.38 -6.86
C VAL A 170 -16.64 -5.42 -6.09
N ALA A 171 -16.18 -4.34 -6.72
CA ALA A 171 -15.35 -3.33 -6.06
C ALA A 171 -16.11 -2.65 -4.91
N VAL A 172 -17.38 -2.33 -5.12
CA VAL A 172 -18.25 -1.72 -4.10
C VAL A 172 -18.48 -2.69 -2.93
N ALA A 173 -18.78 -3.95 -3.20
CA ALA A 173 -18.96 -4.98 -2.17
C ALA A 173 -17.65 -5.26 -1.38
N LEU A 174 -16.51 -5.27 -2.07
CA LEU A 174 -15.20 -5.34 -1.42
C LEU A 174 -14.98 -4.17 -0.46
N PHE A 175 -15.38 -2.95 -0.84
CA PHE A 175 -15.28 -1.79 0.05
C PHE A 175 -16.13 -1.97 1.30
N ASP A 176 -17.36 -2.45 1.18
CA ASP A 176 -18.20 -2.73 2.35
C ASP A 176 -17.53 -3.73 3.30
N TYR A 177 -16.94 -4.80 2.76
CA TYR A 177 -16.16 -5.75 3.54
C TYR A 177 -14.97 -5.08 4.24
N VAL A 178 -14.10 -4.39 3.49
CA VAL A 178 -12.87 -3.77 4.02
C VAL A 178 -13.17 -2.70 5.07
N LEU A 179 -14.23 -1.90 4.87
CA LEU A 179 -14.64 -0.86 5.82
C LEU A 179 -15.14 -1.45 7.15
N GLN A 180 -15.76 -2.63 7.09
CA GLN A 180 -16.31 -3.31 8.27
C GLN A 180 -15.34 -4.32 8.92
N HIS A 181 -14.21 -4.61 8.25
CA HIS A 181 -13.26 -5.60 8.73
C HIS A 181 -12.53 -5.16 10.01
N GLN A 182 -12.57 -5.99 11.05
CA GLN A 182 -12.16 -5.59 12.41
C GLN A 182 -10.67 -5.29 12.53
N SER A 183 -9.83 -6.04 11.82
CA SER A 183 -8.37 -5.90 11.83
C SER A 183 -7.86 -4.83 10.87
N GLY A 184 -8.74 -4.13 10.15
CA GLY A 184 -8.36 -3.10 9.19
C GLY A 184 -7.69 -3.66 7.93
N ILE A 185 -6.65 -2.99 7.46
CA ILE A 185 -5.85 -3.40 6.30
C ILE A 185 -4.46 -3.78 6.79
N TYR A 186 -4.18 -5.08 6.81
CA TYR A 186 -2.90 -5.61 7.25
C TYR A 186 -1.73 -4.98 6.47
N TYR A 187 -0.62 -4.73 7.18
CA TYR A 187 0.55 -3.92 6.78
C TYR A 187 0.38 -2.39 6.71
N ILE A 188 -0.81 -1.85 7.02
CA ILE A 188 -1.03 -0.39 7.05
C ILE A 188 -1.72 0.06 8.34
N TYR A 189 -2.88 -0.50 8.64
CA TYR A 189 -3.75 -0.05 9.72
C TYR A 189 -4.46 -1.24 10.37
N ASP A 190 -4.42 -1.30 11.69
CA ASP A 190 -4.75 -2.46 12.51
C ASP A 190 -6.11 -2.37 13.21
N LYS A 191 -6.96 -1.42 12.79
CA LYS A 191 -8.31 -1.23 13.31
C LYS A 191 -9.33 -1.11 12.18
N LYS A 192 -10.60 -1.27 12.52
CA LYS A 192 -11.74 -1.10 11.61
C LYS A 192 -11.75 0.28 10.92
N ILE A 193 -11.83 0.30 9.59
CA ILE A 193 -11.69 1.56 8.80
C ILE A 193 -12.93 2.46 8.93
N SER A 194 -14.12 1.89 9.12
CA SER A 194 -15.34 2.68 9.39
C SER A 194 -15.35 3.37 10.76
N VAL A 195 -14.36 3.12 11.63
CA VAL A 195 -14.20 3.81 12.91
C VAL A 195 -13.06 4.81 12.78
N LEU A 196 -13.38 6.09 12.89
CA LEU A 196 -12.41 7.18 12.79
C LEU A 196 -11.45 7.17 14.00
N PRO A 197 -10.16 7.52 13.80
CA PRO A 197 -9.24 7.70 14.92
C PRO A 197 -9.71 8.79 15.88
N GLU A 198 -9.68 8.50 17.19
CA GLU A 198 -10.08 9.46 18.25
C GLU A 198 -9.21 10.73 18.24
N LEU A 199 -7.91 10.56 18.05
CA LEU A 199 -6.94 11.66 18.04
C LEU A 199 -6.37 11.85 16.63
N PHE A 200 -6.65 13.00 16.02
CA PHE A 200 -6.10 13.37 14.71
C PHE A 200 -4.58 13.56 14.75
N LYS A 201 -4.04 14.17 15.81
CA LYS A 201 -2.60 14.41 15.99
C LYS A 201 -1.87 13.17 16.54
N SER A 202 -1.99 12.04 15.83
CA SER A 202 -1.45 10.74 16.28
C SER A 202 -0.88 9.88 15.14
N LYS A 203 0.05 8.97 15.49
CA LYS A 203 0.57 7.97 14.53
C LYS A 203 -0.54 7.08 14.00
N GLN A 204 -1.55 6.80 14.82
CA GLN A 204 -2.72 6.02 14.42
C GLN A 204 -3.51 6.72 13.32
N ALA A 205 -3.78 8.02 13.46
CA ALA A 205 -4.41 8.81 12.41
C ALA A 205 -3.57 8.87 11.13
N SER A 206 -2.24 9.00 11.25
CA SER A 206 -1.33 8.97 10.08
C SER A 206 -1.42 7.63 9.33
N ARG A 207 -1.46 6.51 10.05
CA ARG A 207 -1.66 5.17 9.47
C ARG A 207 -3.04 4.99 8.86
N TYR A 208 -4.08 5.48 9.52
CA TYR A 208 -5.45 5.50 9.02
C TYR A 208 -5.54 6.22 7.68
N ILE A 209 -5.05 7.46 7.59
CA ILE A 209 -4.96 8.20 6.33
C ILE A 209 -4.17 7.41 5.28
N GLY A 210 -3.15 6.67 5.71
CA GLY A 210 -2.40 5.81 4.82
C GLY A 210 -3.18 4.62 4.24
N ALA A 211 -4.19 4.12 4.95
CA ALA A 211 -5.14 3.12 4.43
C ALA A 211 -6.14 3.79 3.48
N ILE A 212 -6.61 4.99 3.80
CA ILE A 212 -7.51 5.76 2.94
C ILE A 212 -6.82 6.14 1.62
N GLU A 213 -5.55 6.49 1.62
CA GLU A 213 -4.77 6.71 0.40
C GLU A 213 -4.69 5.48 -0.52
N LEU A 214 -4.72 4.28 0.06
CA LEU A 214 -4.77 3.04 -0.72
C LEU A 214 -6.16 2.88 -1.35
N LEU A 215 -7.22 3.05 -0.55
CA LEU A 215 -8.60 2.92 -1.02
C LEU A 215 -8.97 4.00 -2.05
N SER A 216 -8.47 5.23 -1.89
CA SER A 216 -8.70 6.33 -2.82
C SER A 216 -8.05 6.12 -4.19
N LYS A 217 -7.27 5.04 -4.40
CA LYS A 217 -6.78 4.65 -5.74
C LYS A 217 -7.87 4.00 -6.59
N TYR A 218 -8.98 3.55 -6.00
CA TYR A 218 -10.13 3.02 -6.74
C TYR A 218 -10.91 4.18 -7.37
N LYS A 219 -11.13 4.10 -8.68
CA LYS A 219 -11.81 5.11 -9.50
C LYS A 219 -13.32 4.94 -9.51
N ASN A 220 -13.82 3.77 -9.13
CA ASN A 220 -15.24 3.46 -9.06
C ASN A 220 -15.95 4.51 -8.15
N PRO A 221 -16.97 5.24 -8.65
CA PRO A 221 -17.66 6.26 -7.87
C PRO A 221 -18.33 5.73 -6.60
N GLY A 222 -18.93 4.53 -6.66
CA GLY A 222 -19.54 3.89 -5.48
C GLY A 222 -18.53 3.61 -4.36
N CYS A 223 -17.31 3.19 -4.70
CA CYS A 223 -16.21 3.06 -3.76
C CYS A 223 -15.82 4.41 -3.14
N LYS A 224 -15.74 5.48 -3.95
CA LYS A 224 -15.37 6.83 -3.48
C LYS A 224 -16.41 7.42 -2.54
N ASN A 225 -17.70 7.28 -2.86
CA ASN A 225 -18.80 7.76 -2.02
C ASN A 225 -18.75 7.14 -0.61
N LYS A 226 -18.34 5.88 -0.50
CA LYS A 226 -18.16 5.22 0.81
C LYS A 226 -17.02 5.81 1.67
N LEU A 227 -16.18 6.69 1.12
CA LEU A 227 -15.11 7.39 1.85
C LEU A 227 -15.46 8.85 2.19
N GLU A 228 -16.67 9.33 1.88
CA GLU A 228 -17.07 10.72 2.16
C GLU A 228 -17.00 11.10 3.64
N PHE A 229 -17.33 10.16 4.54
CA PHE A 229 -17.21 10.37 5.99
C PHE A 229 -15.77 10.71 6.42
N VAL A 230 -14.77 10.23 5.67
CA VAL A 230 -13.36 10.57 5.91
C VAL A 230 -13.07 12.00 5.48
N VAL A 231 -13.64 12.44 4.35
CA VAL A 231 -13.49 13.82 3.87
C VAL A 231 -14.08 14.79 4.90
N GLU A 232 -15.24 14.46 5.46
CA GLU A 232 -15.84 15.24 6.55
C GLU A 232 -14.93 15.28 7.78
N TRP A 233 -14.46 14.11 8.25
CA TRP A 233 -13.53 14.03 9.38
C TRP A 233 -12.25 14.83 9.17
N LEU A 234 -11.65 14.76 7.97
CA LEU A 234 -10.46 15.54 7.63
C LEU A 234 -10.77 17.04 7.67
N ASN A 235 -11.88 17.50 7.08
CA ASN A 235 -12.25 18.91 7.13
C ASN A 235 -12.56 19.42 8.54
N ASN A 236 -13.15 18.58 9.40
CA ASN A 236 -13.40 18.94 10.81
C ASN A 236 -12.12 19.04 11.64
N ASN A 237 -11.01 18.43 11.18
CA ASN A 237 -9.69 18.54 11.80
C ASN A 237 -8.78 19.60 11.12
N LYS A 238 -9.35 20.44 10.26
CA LYS A 238 -8.64 21.56 9.64
C LYS A 238 -8.50 22.69 10.66
N GLU A 239 -7.30 23.26 10.74
CA GLU A 239 -7.01 24.43 11.58
C GLU A 239 -7.79 25.66 11.07
N PRO A 240 -8.06 26.68 11.90
CA PRO A 240 -8.84 27.86 11.51
C PRO A 240 -8.33 28.59 10.26
N GLU A 241 -7.01 28.55 10.03
CA GLU A 241 -6.35 29.17 8.88
C GLU A 241 -6.50 28.35 7.58
N GLY A 242 -7.17 27.20 7.63
CA GLY A 242 -7.47 26.38 6.46
C GLY A 242 -6.45 25.27 6.16
N PHE A 243 -5.48 25.05 7.04
CA PHE A 243 -4.41 24.06 6.88
C PHE A 243 -4.57 22.87 7.83
N TRP A 244 -3.75 21.83 7.66
CA TRP A 244 -3.70 20.70 8.59
C TRP A 244 -2.36 20.64 9.31
N ASP A 245 -2.40 20.39 10.61
CA ASP A 245 -1.23 20.07 11.42
C ASP A 245 -1.47 18.78 12.22
N MET A 246 -0.83 17.68 11.81
CA MET A 246 -0.92 16.42 12.54
C MET A 246 -0.02 16.36 13.78
N GLY A 247 0.76 17.40 14.08
CA GLY A 247 1.65 17.45 15.24
C GLY A 247 2.98 16.71 15.04
N THR A 248 3.94 16.96 15.94
CA THR A 248 5.33 16.46 15.81
C THR A 248 5.47 14.96 16.05
N THR A 249 4.54 14.35 16.77
CA THR A 249 4.58 12.94 17.19
C THR A 249 4.27 11.96 16.05
N VAL A 250 3.70 12.44 14.94
CA VAL A 250 3.28 11.59 13.81
C VAL A 250 4.41 11.24 12.84
N LYS A 251 5.62 11.75 13.09
CA LYS A 251 6.84 11.37 12.37
C LYS A 251 7.08 9.87 12.54
N ASP A 252 7.15 9.15 11.42
CA ASP A 252 7.30 7.69 11.39
C ASP A 252 8.42 7.21 10.47
N GLY A 253 9.05 8.10 9.70
CA GLY A 253 10.10 7.77 8.74
C GLY A 253 9.58 7.15 7.44
N VAL A 254 8.27 6.92 7.31
CA VAL A 254 7.64 6.30 6.15
C VAL A 254 6.71 7.29 5.47
N ARG A 255 5.65 7.74 6.16
CA ARG A 255 4.70 8.73 5.63
C ARG A 255 5.20 10.14 5.85
N PHE A 256 5.85 10.39 6.97
CA PHE A 256 6.40 11.68 7.33
C PHE A 256 7.82 11.57 7.88
N PRO A 257 8.66 12.59 7.65
CA PRO A 257 8.37 13.89 7.02
C PRO A 257 8.29 13.83 5.48
N LEU A 258 7.94 14.91 4.78
CA LEU A 258 8.17 15.02 3.32
C LEU A 258 9.29 16.04 3.05
N SER A 259 9.22 17.19 3.70
CA SER A 259 10.25 18.23 3.71
C SER A 259 11.47 17.86 4.57
N ASP A 260 12.63 18.47 4.29
CA ASP A 260 13.91 18.16 4.96
C ASP A 260 13.94 18.45 6.47
N SER A 261 13.11 19.39 6.93
CA SER A 261 13.05 19.76 8.35
C SER A 261 11.62 19.75 8.87
N TRP A 262 11.36 18.82 9.78
CA TRP A 262 10.12 18.75 10.56
C TRP A 262 10.20 19.43 11.93
N ARG A 263 11.34 20.08 12.22
CA ARG A 263 11.48 20.95 13.40
C ARG A 263 10.73 22.26 13.20
N SER A 264 10.64 22.74 11.96
CA SER A 264 9.83 23.90 11.60
C SER A 264 8.34 23.53 11.59
N LYS A 265 7.53 24.31 12.31
CA LYS A 265 6.06 24.19 12.30
C LYS A 265 5.51 24.40 10.89
N ASP A 266 6.02 25.39 10.16
CA ASP A 266 5.51 25.74 8.83
C ASP A 266 5.74 24.63 7.81
N LEU A 267 6.92 23.99 7.82
CA LEU A 267 7.20 22.86 6.93
C LEU A 267 6.35 21.64 7.28
N ARG A 268 6.13 21.38 8.57
CA ARG A 268 5.23 20.29 9.01
C ARG A 268 3.80 20.54 8.54
N ILE A 269 3.28 21.76 8.68
CA ILE A 269 1.94 22.14 8.21
C ILE A 269 1.84 21.97 6.70
N LYS A 270 2.86 22.41 5.94
CA LYS A 270 2.91 22.23 4.48
C LYS A 270 2.85 20.76 4.09
N ASP A 271 3.63 19.89 4.74
CA ASP A 271 3.62 18.45 4.45
C ASP A 271 2.27 17.79 4.79
N CYS A 272 1.71 18.11 5.96
CA CYS A 272 0.41 17.58 6.39
C CYS A 272 -0.71 18.02 5.44
N THR A 273 -0.73 19.31 5.10
CA THR A 273 -1.69 19.90 4.17
C THR A 273 -1.57 19.28 2.79
N TYR A 274 -0.36 19.15 2.24
CA TYR A 274 -0.14 18.52 0.93
C TYR A 274 -0.71 17.10 0.90
N ARG A 275 -0.35 16.29 1.89
CA ARG A 275 -0.80 14.89 1.97
C ARG A 275 -2.33 14.79 2.07
N ILE A 276 -2.95 15.55 2.96
CA ILE A 276 -4.39 15.48 3.22
C ILE A 276 -5.20 16.04 2.04
N SER A 277 -4.79 17.18 1.47
CA SER A 277 -5.43 17.73 0.27
C SER A 277 -5.42 16.73 -0.89
N ASN A 278 -4.30 16.03 -1.10
CA ASN A 278 -4.21 15.00 -2.15
C ASN A 278 -5.17 13.82 -1.91
N VAL A 279 -5.39 13.43 -0.65
CA VAL A 279 -6.37 12.40 -0.31
C VAL A 279 -7.79 12.88 -0.60
N ILE A 280 -8.14 14.07 -0.13
CA ILE A 280 -9.46 14.66 -0.35
C ILE A 280 -9.75 14.79 -1.85
N ASN A 281 -8.80 15.30 -2.63
CA ASN A 281 -8.96 15.44 -4.07
C ASN A 281 -9.21 14.09 -4.73
N LYS A 282 -8.42 13.05 -4.43
CA LYS A 282 -8.63 11.71 -5.01
C LYS A 282 -9.99 11.10 -4.70
N ILE A 283 -10.55 11.38 -3.52
CA ILE A 283 -11.89 10.91 -3.14
C ILE A 283 -12.98 11.70 -3.87
N LYS A 284 -12.76 12.99 -4.15
CA LYS A 284 -13.73 13.87 -4.83
C LYS A 284 -13.63 13.88 -6.37
N ASP A 285 -12.49 13.48 -6.92
CA ASP A 285 -12.25 13.33 -8.37
C ASP A 285 -13.18 12.28 -8.99
#